data_AF-A0A4P8TMM2-F1
#
_entry.id   AF-A0A4P8TMM2-F1
#
_cell.length_a   1.000
_cell.length_b   1.000
_cell.length_c   1.000
_cell.angle_alpha   90.00
_cell.angle_beta   90.00
_cell.angle_gamma   90.00
#
_symmetry.space_group_name_H-M   'P 1'
#
loop_
_entity.id
_entity.type
_entity.pdbx_description
1 polymer ?
#
loop_
_entity_poly.entity_id
_entity_poly.type
_entity_poly.pdbx_seq_one_letter_code
_entity_poly.pdbx_strand_id
1 'polypeptide(L)'
;MMRSAPKSVGVTFVLTFFFGVLGMFYATTSGALILLGVTLGAIVLAVVVIGILWVLTLGFGAALFAFVPLIGVAAWITSMIWGCMAASRHNERLAAQYAAAGYRPPGY
;
A
#
# COMPACT_ATOMS: atom_id res chain seq x y z
N MET A 1 27.33 0.02 -13.25
CA MET A 1 26.06 0.48 -13.87
C MET A 1 24.95 -0.44 -13.38
N MET A 2 24.16 -0.07 -12.36
CA MET A 2 22.98 -0.87 -11.98
C MET A 2 21.93 -0.66 -13.08
N ARG A 3 21.58 -1.73 -13.81
CA ARG A 3 20.45 -1.68 -14.75
C ARG A 3 19.17 -1.72 -13.91
N SER A 4 18.59 -0.55 -13.62
CA SER A 4 17.24 -0.53 -13.07
C SER A 4 16.30 -1.18 -14.09
N ALA A 5 15.59 -2.24 -13.68
CA ALA A 5 14.66 -2.95 -14.55
C ALA A 5 13.25 -2.36 -14.37
N PRO A 6 12.45 -2.24 -15.45
CA PRO A 6 11.07 -1.83 -15.33
C PRO A 6 10.27 -2.84 -14.48
N LYS A 7 9.33 -2.32 -13.69
CA LYS A 7 8.44 -3.12 -12.82
C LYS A 7 7.09 -3.34 -13.51
N SER A 8 6.48 -4.52 -13.33
CA SER A 8 5.16 -4.80 -13.91
C SER A 8 4.02 -4.27 -13.03
N VAL A 9 3.21 -3.37 -13.59
CA VAL A 9 2.01 -2.83 -12.91
C VAL A 9 0.99 -3.94 -12.67
N GLY A 10 0.83 -4.89 -13.62
CA GLY A 10 -0.09 -6.01 -13.48
C GLY A 10 0.30 -6.95 -12.34
N VAL A 11 1.58 -7.28 -12.22
CA VAL A 11 2.08 -8.09 -11.08
C VAL A 11 1.83 -7.36 -9.77
N THR A 12 2.05 -6.03 -9.73
CA THR A 12 1.78 -5.20 -8.55
C THR A 12 0.30 -5.25 -8.16
N PHE A 13 -0.61 -5.11 -9.13
CA PHE A 13 -2.05 -5.19 -8.89
C PHE A 13 -2.45 -6.56 -8.34
N VAL A 14 -2.02 -7.66 -8.97
CA VAL A 14 -2.32 -9.02 -8.50
C VAL A 14 -1.81 -9.22 -7.07
N LEU A 15 -0.57 -8.79 -6.78
CA LEU A 15 0.02 -8.96 -5.46
C LEU A 15 -0.73 -8.13 -4.40
N THR A 16 -1.06 -6.88 -4.70
CA THR A 16 -1.83 -6.01 -3.79
C THR A 16 -3.29 -6.43 -3.66
N PHE A 17 -3.87 -7.07 -4.67
CA PHE A 17 -5.21 -7.65 -4.59
C PHE A 17 -5.27 -8.82 -3.62
N PHE A 18 -4.36 -9.79 -3.73
CA PHE A 18 -4.37 -10.97 -2.85
C PHE A 18 -3.78 -10.71 -1.45
N PHE A 19 -2.79 -9.82 -1.35
CA PHE A 19 -2.04 -9.61 -0.11
C PHE A 19 -2.19 -8.20 0.49
N GLY A 20 -2.98 -7.32 -0.13
CA GLY A 20 -3.19 -5.95 0.33
C GLY A 20 -1.90 -5.16 0.43
N VAL A 21 -1.67 -4.58 1.61
CA VAL A 21 -0.48 -3.78 1.91
C VAL A 21 0.82 -4.55 1.72
N LEU A 22 0.82 -5.88 1.97
CA LEU A 22 2.02 -6.70 1.77
C LEU A 22 2.40 -6.83 0.30
N GLY A 23 1.42 -6.84 -0.61
CA GLY A 23 1.68 -6.85 -2.05
C GLY A 23 2.40 -5.59 -2.54
N MET A 24 2.34 -4.50 -1.77
CA MET A 24 2.92 -3.22 -2.13
C MET A 24 4.46 -3.23 -2.08
N PHE A 25 5.08 -4.17 -1.34
CA PHE A 25 6.53 -4.32 -1.23
C PHE A 25 7.22 -4.61 -2.58
N TYR A 26 6.50 -5.19 -3.55
CA TYR A 26 7.02 -5.37 -4.90
C TYR A 26 7.27 -4.03 -5.62
N ALA A 27 6.35 -3.08 -5.47
CA ALA A 27 6.43 -1.78 -6.11
C ALA A 27 7.27 -0.77 -5.30
N THR A 28 7.08 -0.70 -3.99
CA THR A 28 7.77 0.26 -3.10
C THR A 28 7.87 -0.24 -1.67
N THR A 29 9.09 -0.29 -1.14
CA THR A 29 9.35 -0.66 0.26
C THR A 29 8.91 0.43 1.23
N SER A 30 9.23 1.71 0.93
CA SER A 30 8.87 2.83 1.82
C SER A 30 7.36 3.05 1.90
N GLY A 31 6.66 2.97 0.76
CA GLY A 31 5.20 3.11 0.72
C GLY A 31 4.49 1.98 1.49
N ALA A 32 4.96 0.74 1.30
CA ALA A 32 4.44 -0.41 2.03
C ALA A 32 4.62 -0.26 3.55
N LEU A 33 5.80 0.18 4.01
CA LEU A 33 6.06 0.40 5.44
C LEU A 33 5.20 1.52 6.02
N ILE A 34 5.01 2.63 5.30
CA ILE A 34 4.13 3.73 5.74
C ILE A 34 2.70 3.23 5.87
N LEU A 35 2.16 2.59 4.83
CA LEU A 35 0.77 2.12 4.83
C LEU A 35 0.56 1.03 5.89
N LEU A 36 1.54 0.16 6.11
CA LEU A 36 1.52 -0.84 7.17
C LEU A 36 1.49 -0.19 8.55
N GLY A 37 2.38 0.78 8.80
CA GLY A 37 2.42 1.53 10.05
C GLY A 37 1.12 2.29 10.33
N VAL A 38 0.56 2.96 9.33
CA VAL A 38 -0.72 3.67 9.43
C VAL A 38 -1.86 2.70 9.73
N THR A 39 -1.92 1.57 9.02
CA THR A 39 -2.99 0.57 9.23
C THR A 39 -2.92 -0.03 10.63
N LEU A 40 -1.72 -0.44 11.08
CA LEU A 40 -1.53 -0.97 12.43
C LEU A 40 -1.81 0.07 13.51
N GLY A 41 -1.33 1.31 13.33
CA GLY A 41 -1.60 2.41 14.25
C GLY A 41 -3.09 2.72 14.35
N ALA A 42 -3.82 2.73 13.22
CA ALA A 42 -5.26 2.95 13.20
C ALA A 42 -6.02 1.80 13.89
N ILE A 43 -5.60 0.54 13.69
CA ILE A 43 -6.19 -0.61 14.38
C ILE A 43 -5.96 -0.51 15.88
N VAL A 44 -4.73 -0.24 16.33
CA VAL A 44 -4.41 -0.10 17.76
C VAL A 44 -5.23 1.02 18.38
N LEU A 45 -5.28 2.18 17.74
CA LEU A 45 -6.08 3.32 18.20
C LEU A 45 -7.56 2.95 18.30
N ALA A 46 -8.12 2.30 17.28
CA ALA A 46 -9.51 1.86 17.28
C ALA A 46 -9.79 0.89 18.44
N VAL A 47 -8.93 -0.12 18.64
CA VAL A 47 -9.07 -1.09 19.74
C VAL A 47 -9.03 -0.40 21.10
N VAL A 48 -8.10 0.54 21.32
CA VAL A 48 -8.01 1.29 22.58
C VAL A 48 -9.26 2.13 22.83
N VAL A 49 -9.70 2.90 21.83
CA VAL A 49 -10.89 3.75 21.94
C VAL A 49 -12.14 2.91 22.19
N ILE A 50 -12.35 1.84 21.42
CA ILE A 50 -13.50 0.94 21.58
C ILE A 50 -13.45 0.25 22.95
N GLY A 51 -12.26 -0.17 23.42
CA GLY A 51 -12.09 -0.77 24.74
C GLY A 51 -12.47 0.18 25.88
N ILE A 52 -12.09 1.45 25.79
CA ILE A 52 -12.51 2.48 26.76
C ILE A 52 -14.02 2.66 26.73
N LEU A 53 -14.60 2.81 25.53
CA LEU A 53 -16.05 2.97 25.37
C LEU A 53 -16.82 1.76 25.89
N TRP A 54 -16.32 0.55 25.67
CA TRP A 54 -16.90 -0.68 26.18
C TRP A 54 -17.05 -0.66 27.71
N VAL A 55 -16.01 -0.24 28.44
CA VAL A 55 -16.06 -0.10 29.90
C VAL A 55 -17.04 1.00 30.32
N LEU A 56 -16.98 2.17 29.69
CA LEU A 56 -17.80 3.34 30.05
C LEU A 56 -19.29 3.15 29.75
N THR A 57 -19.63 2.34 28.75
CA THR A 57 -21.01 2.11 28.30
C THR A 57 -21.56 0.75 28.75
N LEU A 58 -20.90 0.11 29.72
CA LEU A 58 -21.31 -1.20 30.27
C LEU A 58 -21.52 -2.26 29.17
N GLY A 59 -20.70 -2.24 28.13
CA GLY A 59 -20.74 -3.22 27.06
C GLY A 59 -21.29 -2.71 25.72
N PHE A 60 -22.06 -1.62 25.70
CA PHE A 60 -22.73 -1.15 24.48
C PHE A 60 -21.75 -0.74 23.36
N GLY A 61 -20.57 -0.23 23.74
CA GLY A 61 -19.49 0.14 22.84
C GLY A 61 -18.86 -1.03 22.05
N ALA A 62 -19.11 -2.29 22.45
CA ALA A 62 -18.57 -3.46 21.74
C ALA A 62 -19.05 -3.56 20.29
N ALA A 63 -20.23 -3.03 19.97
CA ALA A 63 -20.76 -3.02 18.60
C ALA A 63 -19.82 -2.32 17.61
N LEU A 64 -18.97 -1.40 18.08
CA LEU A 64 -18.02 -0.69 17.24
C LEU A 64 -16.90 -1.57 16.67
N PHE A 65 -16.61 -2.74 17.29
CA PHE A 65 -15.68 -3.71 16.73
C PHE A 65 -16.11 -4.23 15.37
N ALA A 66 -17.41 -4.24 15.07
CA ALA A 66 -17.94 -4.64 13.76
C ALA A 66 -17.46 -3.73 12.62
N PHE A 67 -17.04 -2.50 12.92
CA PHE A 67 -16.53 -1.54 11.95
C PHE A 67 -15.00 -1.57 11.78
N VAL A 68 -14.25 -2.24 12.65
CA VAL A 68 -12.79 -2.36 12.54
C VAL A 68 -12.33 -2.94 11.19
N PRO A 69 -13.01 -3.95 10.59
CA PRO A 69 -12.66 -4.44 9.26
C PRO A 69 -12.66 -3.38 8.15
N LEU A 70 -13.42 -2.28 8.29
CA LEU A 70 -13.43 -1.19 7.29
C LEU A 70 -12.06 -0.51 7.15
N ILE A 71 -11.28 -0.46 8.22
CA ILE A 71 -9.90 0.05 8.19
C ILE A 71 -9.05 -0.84 7.27
N GLY A 72 -9.21 -2.15 7.38
CA GLY A 72 -8.54 -3.13 6.53
C GLY A 72 -8.96 -3.01 5.06
N VAL A 73 -10.26 -2.84 4.78
CA VAL A 73 -10.77 -2.62 3.42
C VAL A 73 -10.23 -1.33 2.81
N ALA A 74 -10.20 -0.25 3.58
CA ALA A 74 -9.64 1.02 3.12
C ALA A 74 -8.13 0.89 2.81
N ALA A 75 -7.36 0.23 3.68
CA ALA A 75 -5.95 -0.04 3.47
C ALA A 75 -5.71 -0.95 2.25
N TRP A 76 -6.57 -1.94 2.04
CA TRP A 76 -6.53 -2.84 0.90
C TRP A 76 -6.70 -2.09 -0.44
N ILE A 77 -7.74 -1.26 -0.57
CA ILE A 77 -7.96 -0.44 -1.77
C ILE A 77 -6.79 0.54 -1.98
N THR A 78 -6.36 1.22 -0.92
CA THR A 78 -5.25 2.17 -0.97
C THR A 78 -3.97 1.49 -1.46
N SER A 79 -3.69 0.26 -1.02
CA SER A 79 -2.50 -0.48 -1.42
C SER A 79 -2.47 -0.81 -2.92
N MET A 80 -3.61 -1.09 -3.54
CA MET A 80 -3.68 -1.35 -4.98
C MET A 80 -3.38 -0.10 -5.79
N ILE A 81 -4.08 1.00 -5.48
CA ILE A 81 -3.96 2.26 -6.22
C ILE A 81 -2.53 2.77 -6.06
N TRP A 82 -2.03 2.84 -4.83
CA TRP A 82 -0.69 3.35 -4.55
C TRP A 82 0.41 2.40 -5.05
N GLY A 83 0.23 1.09 -4.95
CA GLY A 83 1.14 0.11 -5.55
C GLY A 83 1.27 0.32 -7.05
N CYS A 84 0.15 0.39 -7.77
CA CYS A 84 0.15 0.60 -9.21
C CYS A 84 0.77 1.95 -9.61
N MET A 85 0.44 3.03 -8.89
CA MET A 85 1.06 4.35 -9.11
C MET A 85 2.57 4.34 -8.86
N ALA A 86 3.03 3.63 -7.83
CA ALA A 86 4.45 3.51 -7.51
C ALA A 86 5.22 2.74 -8.59
N ALA A 87 4.63 1.66 -9.12
CA ALA A 87 5.20 0.92 -10.24
C ALA A 87 5.27 1.78 -11.53
N SER A 88 4.19 2.49 -11.88
CA SER A 88 4.17 3.39 -13.05
C SER A 88 5.23 4.48 -12.96
N ARG A 89 5.27 5.19 -11.82
CA ARG A 89 6.25 6.27 -11.57
C ARG A 89 7.70 5.76 -11.63
N HIS A 90 7.95 4.52 -11.21
CA HIS A 90 9.28 3.92 -11.33
C HIS A 90 9.68 3.73 -12.80
N ASN A 91 8.76 3.24 -13.63
CA ASN A 91 8.98 3.03 -15.06
C ASN A 91 9.14 4.35 -15.82
N GLU A 92 8.33 5.37 -15.50
CA GLU A 92 8.44 6.72 -16.08
C GLU A 92 9.80 7.36 -15.77
N ARG A 93 10.27 7.25 -14.52
CA ARG A 93 11.60 7.76 -14.12
C ARG A 93 12.72 7.03 -14.85
N LEU A 94 12.59 5.71 -15.02
CA LEU A 94 13.52 4.90 -15.80
C LEU A 94 13.58 5.35 -17.26
N ALA A 95 12.43 5.52 -17.90
CA ALA A 95 12.35 6.00 -19.28
C ALA A 95 12.99 7.40 -19.43
N ALA A 96 12.71 8.32 -18.50
CA ALA A 96 13.33 9.65 -18.49
C ALA A 96 14.85 9.60 -18.30
N GLN A 97 15.37 8.72 -17.44
CA GLN A 97 16.80 8.51 -17.25
C GLN A 97 17.48 7.95 -18.50
N TYR A 98 16.86 6.98 -19.17
CA TYR A 98 17.38 6.44 -20.43
C TYR A 98 17.43 7.50 -21.53
N ALA A 99 16.37 8.32 -21.65
CA ALA A 99 16.34 9.43 -22.60
C ALA A 99 17.43 10.47 -22.31
N ALA A 100 17.61 10.86 -21.03
CA ALA A 100 18.66 11.81 -20.62
C ALA A 100 20.08 11.26 -20.85
N ALA A 101 20.28 9.94 -20.74
CA ALA A 101 21.55 9.29 -21.00
C ALA A 101 21.86 9.08 -22.50
N GLY A 102 20.97 9.53 -23.40
CA GLY A 102 21.09 9.26 -24.84
C GLY A 102 20.93 7.78 -25.20
N TYR A 103 20.48 6.94 -24.25
CA TYR A 103 20.25 5.53 -24.48
C TYR A 103 18.93 5.37 -25.24
N ARG A 104 19.04 5.11 -26.55
CA ARG A 104 17.91 4.69 -27.37
C ARG A 104 17.72 3.17 -27.16
N PRO A 105 16.55 2.71 -26.70
CA PRO A 105 16.31 1.27 -26.58
C PRO A 105 16.54 0.60 -27.94
N PRO A 106 17.31 -0.50 -28.03
CA PRO A 106 17.44 -1.24 -29.28
C PRO A 106 16.07 -1.82 -29.64
N GLY A 107 15.43 -1.28 -30.68
CA GLY A 107 14.09 -1.72 -31.11
C GLY A 107 13.15 -0.67 -31.74
N TYR A 108 13.62 0.56 -32.00
CA TYR A 108 12.92 1.53 -32.87
C TYR A 108 13.82 1.98 -34.02
#